data_AF-A0A7S0H4N0-F1
#
_entry.id   AF-A0A7S0H4N0-F1
#
_cell.length_a   1.000
_cell.length_b   1.000
_cell.length_c   1.000
_cell.angle_alpha   90.00
_cell.angle_beta   90.00
_cell.angle_gamma   90.00
#
_symmetry.space_group_name_H-M   'P 1'
#
loop_
_entity.id
_entity.type
_entity.pdbx_description
1 polymer ?
#
loop_
_entity_poly.entity_id
_entity_poly.type
_entity_poly.pdbx_seq_one_letter_code
_entity_poly.pdbx_strand_id
1 'polypeptide(L)'
;MLSSLKKTAKKYTRRVLQGVHQSKDGNQQSEKEFAQMVARFDDIEKNLRQFYDHIQAYVSALRDSCTLQANISGDLLYFFDAKSNNRVHADKYHTICTKMHVTRWTELSRSLQESVLDPLKEHLELFPTVKEMVKKRKRKLTDVQSYRRQVLSLAKTAKTKNPEKFKKKQE
;
A
#
# COMPACT_ATOMS: atom_id res chain seq x y z
N MET A 1 -0.97 -35.73 -15.46
CA MET A 1 -1.91 -34.71 -14.90
C MET A 1 -2.56 -35.11 -13.56
N LEU A 2 -3.02 -36.36 -13.38
CA LEU A 2 -3.72 -36.80 -12.16
C LEU A 2 -2.91 -36.68 -10.84
N SER A 3 -1.57 -36.75 -10.89
CA SER A 3 -0.71 -36.63 -9.70
C SER A 3 -0.61 -35.20 -9.17
N SER A 4 -0.70 -34.20 -10.05
CA SER A 4 -0.72 -32.77 -9.72
C SER A 4 -2.01 -32.40 -8.97
N LEU A 5 -3.16 -32.84 -9.51
CA LEU A 5 -4.48 -32.64 -8.90
C LEU A 5 -4.58 -33.28 -7.50
N LYS A 6 -4.05 -34.49 -7.32
CA LYS A 6 -4.00 -35.16 -6.00
C LYS A 6 -3.14 -34.41 -4.98
N LYS A 7 -2.02 -33.80 -5.41
CA LYS A 7 -1.17 -32.95 -4.54
C LYS A 7 -1.88 -31.66 -4.15
N THR A 8 -2.58 -31.02 -5.08
CA THR A 8 -3.34 -29.77 -4.85
C THR A 8 -4.53 -30.01 -3.93
N ALA A 9 -5.29 -31.10 -4.13
CA ALA A 9 -6.38 -31.51 -3.26
C ALA A 9 -5.89 -31.79 -1.83
N LYS A 10 -4.82 -32.58 -1.65
CA LYS A 10 -4.21 -32.83 -0.33
C LYS A 10 -3.76 -31.55 0.38
N LYS A 11 -3.28 -30.54 -0.37
CA LYS A 11 -2.87 -29.24 0.17
C LYS A 11 -4.08 -28.43 0.66
N TYR A 12 -5.20 -28.50 -0.07
CA TYR A 12 -6.47 -27.86 0.31
C TYR A 12 -7.11 -28.54 1.52
N THR A 13 -7.22 -29.87 1.52
CA THR A 13 -7.75 -30.64 2.65
C THR A 13 -6.91 -30.43 3.91
N ARG A 14 -5.56 -30.35 3.78
CA ARG A 14 -4.70 -29.96 4.89
C ARG A 14 -5.08 -28.59 5.43
N ARG A 15 -5.17 -27.54 4.60
CA ARG A 15 -5.56 -26.18 5.05
C ARG A 15 -6.89 -26.15 5.81
N VAL A 16 -7.91 -26.86 5.31
CA VAL A 16 -9.22 -26.94 5.97
C VAL A 16 -9.10 -27.61 7.34
N LEU A 17 -8.36 -28.72 7.44
CA LEU A 17 -8.07 -29.38 8.72
C LEU A 17 -7.13 -28.57 9.65
N GLN A 18 -6.37 -27.59 9.12
CA GLN A 18 -5.64 -26.62 9.96
C GLN A 18 -6.55 -25.55 10.54
N GLY A 19 -7.64 -25.18 9.88
CA GLY A 19 -8.64 -24.25 10.41
C GLY A 19 -9.44 -24.82 11.60
N VAL A 20 -9.63 -26.14 11.65
CA VAL A 20 -10.49 -26.82 12.65
C VAL A 20 -9.78 -27.09 13.99
N HIS A 21 -8.45 -26.93 14.08
CA HIS A 21 -7.67 -27.15 15.30
C HIS A 21 -6.89 -25.90 15.71
N GLN A 22 -7.56 -24.75 15.78
CA GLN A 22 -7.03 -23.61 16.52
C GLN A 22 -7.02 -23.97 18.02
N SER A 23 -5.84 -24.25 18.53
CA SER A 23 -5.56 -24.55 19.93
C SER A 23 -6.19 -23.51 20.86
N LYS A 24 -6.81 -23.96 21.97
CA LYS A 24 -7.35 -23.17 23.08
C LYS A 24 -6.27 -22.57 24.00
N ASP A 25 -5.06 -22.34 23.50
CA ASP A 25 -3.98 -21.71 24.27
C ASP A 25 -4.03 -20.19 24.04
N GLY A 26 -3.50 -19.39 24.99
CA GLY A 26 -3.47 -17.91 24.99
C GLY A 26 -2.89 -17.21 23.75
N ASN A 27 -2.59 -17.96 22.70
CA ASN A 27 -2.16 -17.56 21.37
C ASN A 27 -3.33 -17.14 20.43
N GLN A 28 -4.59 -17.42 20.77
CA GLN A 28 -5.72 -16.98 19.92
C GLN A 28 -5.97 -15.47 20.02
N GLN A 29 -5.84 -14.89 21.22
CA GLN A 29 -6.06 -13.46 21.43
C GLN A 29 -4.96 -12.64 20.74
N SER A 30 -3.70 -13.04 20.90
CA SER A 30 -2.56 -12.40 20.22
C SER A 30 -2.65 -12.51 18.69
N GLU A 31 -3.17 -13.62 18.16
CA GLU A 31 -3.36 -13.76 16.69
C GLU A 31 -4.51 -12.89 16.18
N LYS A 32 -5.59 -12.72 16.96
CA LYS A 32 -6.68 -11.78 16.64
C LYS A 32 -6.16 -10.34 16.62
N GLU A 33 -5.40 -9.94 17.63
CA GLU A 33 -4.78 -8.61 17.70
C GLU A 33 -3.82 -8.39 16.52
N PHE A 34 -2.98 -9.37 16.20
CA PHE A 34 -2.12 -9.30 15.02
C PHE A 34 -2.91 -9.15 13.73
N ALA A 35 -3.99 -9.92 13.56
CA ALA A 35 -4.85 -9.81 12.38
C ALA A 35 -5.51 -8.43 12.26
N GLN A 36 -5.94 -7.83 13.38
CA GLN A 36 -6.45 -6.46 13.40
C GLN A 36 -5.38 -5.43 13.04
N MET A 37 -4.15 -5.59 13.53
CA MET A 37 -3.03 -4.73 13.16
C MET A 37 -2.70 -4.83 11.67
N VAL A 38 -2.70 -6.04 11.09
CA VAL A 38 -2.49 -6.23 9.65
C VAL A 38 -3.61 -5.58 8.83
N ALA A 39 -4.87 -5.72 9.25
CA ALA A 39 -5.99 -5.06 8.58
C ALA A 39 -5.84 -3.53 8.60
N ARG A 40 -5.54 -2.96 9.77
CA ARG A 40 -5.27 -1.51 9.90
C ARG A 40 -4.09 -1.08 9.04
N PHE A 41 -3.03 -1.88 8.99
CA PHE A 41 -1.86 -1.60 8.15
C PHE A 41 -2.22 -1.58 6.65
N ASP A 42 -3.02 -2.54 6.19
CA ASP A 42 -3.50 -2.58 4.80
C ASP A 42 -4.41 -1.38 4.48
N ASP A 43 -5.28 -0.98 5.41
CA ASP A 43 -6.13 0.20 5.27
C ASP A 43 -5.32 1.49 5.19
N ILE A 44 -4.29 1.63 6.06
CA ILE A 44 -3.38 2.78 6.03
C ILE A 44 -2.65 2.85 4.69
N GLU A 45 -2.12 1.73 4.17
CA GLU A 45 -1.48 1.72 2.85
C GLU A 45 -2.42 2.22 1.77
N LYS A 46 -3.64 1.68 1.74
CA LYS A 46 -4.64 2.04 0.75
C LYS A 46 -4.96 3.53 0.81
N ASN A 47 -5.20 4.05 2.00
CA ASN A 47 -5.54 5.46 2.21
C ASN A 47 -4.37 6.37 1.82
N LEU A 48 -3.13 6.00 2.16
CA LEU A 48 -1.94 6.77 1.78
C LEU A 48 -1.71 6.77 0.27
N ARG A 49 -1.91 5.64 -0.43
CA ARG A 49 -1.84 5.59 -1.90
C ARG A 49 -2.89 6.49 -2.53
N GLN A 50 -4.14 6.40 -2.08
CA GLN A 50 -5.21 7.26 -2.57
C GLN A 50 -4.91 8.74 -2.33
N PHE A 51 -4.39 9.07 -1.15
CA PHE A 51 -4.00 10.44 -0.82
C PHE A 51 -2.87 10.95 -1.73
N TYR A 52 -1.85 10.13 -1.97
CA TYR A 52 -0.77 10.44 -2.90
C TYR A 52 -1.29 10.71 -4.33
N ASP A 53 -2.14 9.82 -4.84
CA ASP A 53 -2.74 9.96 -6.18
C ASP A 53 -3.59 11.25 -6.28
N HIS A 54 -4.37 11.56 -5.24
CA HIS A 54 -5.18 12.78 -5.18
C HIS A 54 -4.32 14.05 -5.18
N ILE A 55 -3.21 14.08 -4.45
CA ILE A 55 -2.30 15.23 -4.46
C ILE A 55 -1.68 15.39 -5.85
N GLN A 56 -1.25 14.31 -6.49
CA GLN A 56 -0.71 14.39 -7.85
C GLN A 56 -1.74 14.93 -8.85
N ALA A 57 -2.98 14.45 -8.77
CA ALA A 57 -4.07 14.95 -9.60
C ALA A 57 -4.35 16.44 -9.34
N TYR A 58 -4.34 16.87 -8.07
CA TYR A 58 -4.51 18.26 -7.68
C TYR A 58 -3.41 19.17 -8.23
N VAL A 59 -2.14 18.75 -8.13
CA VAL A 59 -0.99 19.44 -8.72
C VAL A 59 -1.18 19.58 -10.23
N SER A 60 -1.54 18.50 -10.93
CA SER A 60 -1.81 18.58 -12.37
C SER A 60 -2.93 19.58 -12.69
N ALA A 61 -4.04 19.54 -11.95
CA ALA A 61 -5.17 20.45 -12.14
C ALA A 61 -4.79 21.93 -11.92
N LEU A 62 -3.95 22.22 -10.91
CA LEU A 62 -3.45 23.57 -10.67
C LEU A 62 -2.58 24.08 -11.84
N ARG A 63 -1.71 23.24 -12.39
CA ARG A 63 -0.92 23.58 -13.58
C ARG A 63 -1.83 23.94 -14.75
N ASP A 64 -2.80 23.09 -15.00
CA ASP A 64 -3.71 23.24 -16.14
C ASP A 64 -4.58 24.49 -15.96
N SER A 65 -5.02 24.78 -14.73
CA SER A 65 -5.70 26.04 -14.38
C SER A 65 -4.83 27.27 -14.65
N CYS A 66 -3.55 27.26 -14.23
CA CYS A 66 -2.64 28.38 -14.49
C CYS A 66 -2.40 28.58 -16.00
N THR A 67 -2.29 27.48 -16.74
CA THR A 67 -2.12 27.49 -18.20
C THR A 67 -3.35 28.08 -18.88
N LEU A 68 -4.55 27.64 -18.47
CA LEU A 68 -5.81 28.15 -19.00
C LEU A 68 -5.99 29.63 -18.72
N GLN A 69 -5.66 30.09 -17.51
CA GLN A 69 -5.71 31.51 -17.15
C GLN A 69 -4.75 32.35 -18.00
N ALA A 70 -3.53 31.86 -18.25
CA ALA A 70 -2.60 32.53 -19.15
C ALA A 70 -3.16 32.64 -20.58
N ASN A 71 -3.75 31.56 -21.11
CA ASN A 71 -4.38 31.56 -22.43
C ASN A 71 -5.55 32.56 -22.52
N ILE A 72 -6.51 32.48 -21.59
CA ILE A 72 -7.67 33.39 -21.54
C ILE A 72 -7.22 34.85 -21.47
N SER A 73 -6.19 35.14 -20.67
CA SER A 73 -5.66 36.50 -20.57
C SER A 73 -4.99 36.99 -21.86
N GLY A 74 -4.40 36.07 -22.65
CA GLY A 74 -3.86 36.36 -23.98
C GLY A 74 -4.95 36.61 -25.02
N ASP A 75 -6.03 35.84 -24.98
CA ASP A 75 -7.19 36.04 -25.86
C ASP A 75 -7.88 37.39 -25.55
N LEU A 76 -7.96 37.76 -24.27
CA LEU A 76 -8.49 39.06 -23.84
C LEU A 76 -7.66 40.23 -24.39
N LEU A 77 -6.35 40.08 -24.48
CA LEU A 77 -5.45 41.06 -25.11
C LEU A 77 -5.71 41.21 -26.61
N TYR A 78 -6.03 40.11 -27.30
CA TYR A 78 -6.37 40.12 -28.72
C TYR A 78 -7.73 40.77 -28.98
N PHE A 79 -8.68 40.62 -28.05
CA PHE A 79 -10.02 41.22 -28.13
C PHE A 79 -9.98 42.76 -28.11
N PHE A 80 -9.07 43.38 -27.35
CA PHE A 80 -8.98 44.84 -27.28
C PHE A 80 -8.07 45.42 -28.36
N ASP A 81 -8.60 46.35 -29.15
CA ASP A 81 -7.83 47.13 -30.12
C ASP A 81 -6.59 47.78 -29.49
N ALA A 82 -5.51 47.89 -30.28
CA ALA A 82 -4.23 48.44 -29.83
C ALA A 82 -4.33 49.87 -29.27
N LYS A 83 -5.35 50.63 -29.70
CA LYS A 83 -5.60 52.02 -29.28
C LYS A 83 -6.62 52.14 -28.15
N SER A 84 -7.19 51.03 -27.68
CA SER A 84 -8.20 51.03 -26.62
C SER A 84 -7.56 51.29 -25.26
N ASN A 85 -8.12 52.24 -24.50
CA ASN A 85 -7.71 52.49 -23.11
C ASN A 85 -7.84 51.24 -22.22
N ASN A 86 -8.78 50.35 -22.55
CA ASN A 86 -9.02 49.11 -21.81
C ASN A 86 -7.91 48.07 -22.04
N ARG A 87 -7.12 48.18 -23.11
CA ARG A 87 -6.01 47.27 -23.41
C ARG A 87 -4.93 47.30 -22.33
N VAL A 88 -4.69 48.46 -21.71
CA VAL A 88 -3.72 48.61 -20.61
C VAL A 88 -4.11 47.73 -19.40
N HIS A 89 -5.40 47.56 -19.14
CA HIS A 89 -5.88 46.69 -18.07
C HIS A 89 -5.75 45.21 -18.43
N ALA A 90 -6.08 44.85 -19.67
CA ALA A 90 -5.90 43.48 -20.18
C ALA A 90 -4.42 43.06 -20.19
N ASP A 91 -3.51 43.97 -20.55
CA ASP A 91 -2.06 43.74 -20.54
C ASP A 91 -1.50 43.48 -19.13
N LYS A 92 -1.94 44.30 -18.15
CA LYS A 92 -1.61 44.08 -16.74
C LYS A 92 -2.12 42.72 -16.25
N TYR A 93 -3.36 42.37 -16.59
CA TYR A 93 -3.95 41.08 -16.24
C TYR A 93 -3.17 39.92 -16.85
N HIS A 94 -2.85 39.98 -18.15
CA HIS A 94 -2.03 38.98 -18.83
C HIS A 94 -0.64 38.82 -18.19
N THR A 95 0.02 39.92 -17.88
CA THR A 95 1.31 39.90 -17.18
C THR A 95 1.22 39.16 -15.84
N ILE A 96 0.15 39.38 -15.07
CA ILE A 96 -0.09 38.69 -13.80
C ILE A 96 -0.30 37.19 -14.02
N CYS A 97 -1.16 36.81 -14.98
CA CYS A 97 -1.43 35.41 -15.31
C CYS A 97 -0.18 34.66 -15.77
N THR A 98 0.64 35.27 -16.64
CA THR A 98 1.89 34.67 -17.12
C THR A 98 2.91 34.52 -15.99
N LYS A 99 3.06 35.52 -15.10
CA LYS A 99 3.93 35.39 -13.91
C LYS A 99 3.47 34.29 -12.97
N MET A 100 2.15 34.13 -12.80
CA MET A 100 1.59 33.06 -11.99
C MET A 100 1.88 31.69 -12.59
N HIS A 101 1.71 31.54 -13.90
CA HIS A 101 1.96 30.30 -14.63
C HIS A 101 3.44 29.89 -14.68
N VAL A 102 4.37 30.84 -14.84
CA VAL A 102 5.80 30.50 -14.98
C VAL A 102 6.50 30.42 -13.63
N THR A 103 6.35 31.44 -12.79
CA THR A 103 7.17 31.59 -11.58
C THR A 103 6.51 30.94 -10.37
N ARG A 104 5.25 31.28 -10.10
CA ARG A 104 4.57 30.83 -8.87
C ARG A 104 4.20 29.37 -8.90
N TRP A 105 3.74 28.89 -10.05
CA TRP A 105 3.47 27.48 -10.26
C TRP A 105 4.72 26.62 -10.02
N THR A 106 5.85 26.95 -10.66
CA THR A 106 7.09 26.17 -10.56
C THR A 106 7.62 26.11 -9.12
N GLU A 107 7.55 27.23 -8.40
CA GLU A 107 7.93 27.31 -6.99
C GLU A 107 7.04 26.41 -6.11
N LEU A 108 5.73 26.51 -6.28
CA LEU A 108 4.75 25.71 -5.55
C LEU A 108 4.89 24.22 -5.86
N SER A 109 5.02 23.85 -7.14
CA SER A 109 5.12 22.46 -7.56
C SER A 109 6.38 21.80 -7.00
N ARG A 110 7.51 22.53 -7.00
CA ARG A 110 8.75 22.04 -6.40
C ARG A 110 8.62 21.86 -4.89
N SER A 111 8.11 22.88 -4.18
CA SER A 111 7.95 22.81 -2.73
C SER A 111 7.03 21.66 -2.32
N LEU A 112 5.93 21.45 -3.04
CA LEU A 112 4.98 20.38 -2.78
C LEU A 112 5.55 19.00 -3.13
N GLN A 113 6.35 18.91 -4.20
CA GLN A 113 7.09 17.69 -4.54
C GLN A 113 8.03 17.29 -3.38
N GLU A 114 8.93 18.19 -3.00
CA GLU A 114 9.98 17.94 -2.01
C GLU A 114 9.42 17.72 -0.60
N SER A 115 8.40 18.50 -0.20
CA SER A 115 7.90 18.49 1.18
C SER A 115 6.81 17.46 1.45
N VAL A 116 6.11 16.99 0.40
CA VAL A 116 4.92 16.15 0.55
C VAL A 116 5.01 14.88 -0.30
N LEU A 117 5.17 15.01 -1.62
CA LEU A 117 5.09 13.85 -2.51
C LEU A 117 6.28 12.91 -2.35
N ASP A 118 7.51 13.42 -2.26
CA ASP A 118 8.71 12.59 -2.12
C ASP A 118 8.70 11.81 -0.79
N PRO A 119 8.47 12.44 0.39
CA PRO A 119 8.36 11.70 1.64
C PRO A 119 7.23 10.65 1.65
N LEU A 120 6.08 10.97 1.05
CA LEU A 120 4.97 10.01 0.94
C LEU A 120 5.35 8.82 0.06
N LYS A 121 6.04 9.08 -1.07
CA LYS A 121 6.50 8.03 -1.98
C LYS A 121 7.48 7.10 -1.29
N GLU A 122 8.49 7.65 -0.61
CA GLU A 122 9.46 6.87 0.17
C GLU A 122 8.75 6.02 1.24
N HIS A 123 7.75 6.58 1.92
CA HIS A 123 6.99 5.84 2.92
C HIS A 123 6.15 4.71 2.29
N LEU A 124 5.54 4.95 1.13
CA LEU A 124 4.79 3.94 0.37
C LEU A 124 5.67 2.77 -0.10
N GLU A 125 6.95 3.01 -0.35
CA GLU A 125 7.93 1.98 -0.73
C GLU A 125 8.29 1.01 0.43
N LEU A 126 8.01 1.37 1.69
CA LEU A 126 8.23 0.50 2.84
C LEU A 126 7.17 -0.61 2.96
N PHE A 127 5.95 -0.37 2.49
CA PHE A 127 4.83 -1.29 2.66
C PHE A 127 5.08 -2.70 2.08
N PRO A 128 5.60 -2.86 0.84
CA PRO A 128 5.92 -4.17 0.28
C PRO A 128 6.86 -5.00 1.16
N THR A 129 7.86 -4.38 1.77
CA THR A 129 8.81 -5.04 2.67
C THR A 129 8.10 -5.61 3.90
N VAL A 130 7.26 -4.81 4.54
CA VAL A 130 6.48 -5.26 5.71
C VAL A 130 5.48 -6.35 5.32
N LYS A 131 4.80 -6.24 4.17
CA LYS A 131 3.90 -7.28 3.66
C LYS A 131 4.60 -8.62 3.45
N GLU A 132 5.81 -8.62 2.93
CA GLU A 132 6.60 -9.84 2.79
C GLU A 132 6.98 -10.43 4.16
N MET A 133 7.26 -9.61 5.18
CA MET A 133 7.49 -10.08 6.54
C MET A 133 6.22 -10.71 7.16
N VAL A 134 5.05 -10.08 6.99
CA VAL A 134 3.75 -10.64 7.42
C VAL A 134 3.48 -11.99 6.76
N LYS A 135 3.76 -12.11 5.46
CA LYS A 135 3.63 -13.35 4.70
C LYS A 135 4.61 -14.43 5.18
N LYS A 136 5.86 -14.07 5.49
CA LYS A 136 6.85 -14.97 6.11
C LYS A 136 6.37 -15.45 7.49
N ARG A 137 5.85 -14.56 8.34
CA ARG A 137 5.27 -14.92 9.65
C ARG A 137 4.15 -15.96 9.50
N LYS A 138 3.20 -15.73 8.59
CA LYS A 138 2.09 -16.66 8.33
C LYS A 138 2.57 -18.06 7.92
N ARG A 139 3.61 -18.14 7.08
CA ARG A 139 4.23 -19.42 6.69
C ARG A 139 4.85 -20.12 7.91
N LYS A 140 5.67 -19.41 8.70
CA LYS A 140 6.30 -19.96 9.90
C LYS A 140 5.29 -20.42 10.94
N LEU A 141 4.20 -19.67 11.15
CA LEU A 141 3.12 -20.08 12.04
C LEU A 141 2.48 -21.41 11.58
N THR A 142 2.28 -21.55 10.27
CA THR A 142 1.75 -22.80 9.68
C THR A 142 2.71 -23.98 9.89
N ASP A 143 4.01 -23.75 9.74
CA ASP A 143 5.05 -24.77 9.96
C ASP A 143 5.09 -25.20 11.43
N VAL A 144 5.07 -24.25 12.37
CA VAL A 144 5.02 -24.52 13.82
C VAL A 144 3.77 -25.32 14.19
N GLN A 145 2.60 -24.93 13.68
CA GLN A 145 1.35 -25.67 13.92
C GLN A 145 1.37 -27.08 13.33
N SER A 146 2.03 -27.27 12.18
CA SER A 146 2.24 -28.59 11.58
C SER A 146 3.17 -29.45 12.44
N TYR A 147 4.29 -28.88 12.90
CA TYR A 147 5.25 -29.56 13.76
C TYR A 147 4.63 -29.98 15.09
N ARG A 148 3.94 -29.06 15.78
CA ARG A 148 3.21 -29.35 17.02
C ARG A 148 2.24 -30.53 16.86
N ARG A 149 1.50 -30.58 15.75
CA ARG A 149 0.60 -31.72 15.46
C ARG A 149 1.34 -33.03 15.26
N GLN A 150 2.48 -33.01 14.59
CA GLN A 150 3.31 -34.20 14.43
C GLN A 150 3.86 -34.68 15.78
N VAL A 151 4.33 -33.78 16.64
CA VAL A 151 4.82 -34.11 17.98
C VAL A 151 3.68 -34.68 18.84
N LEU A 152 2.50 -34.04 18.86
CA LEU A 152 1.33 -34.54 19.59
C LEU A 152 0.85 -35.91 19.09
N SER A 153 0.87 -36.14 17.77
CA SER A 153 0.55 -37.45 17.20
C SER A 153 1.57 -38.50 17.61
N LEU A 154 2.87 -38.18 17.56
CA LEU A 154 3.94 -39.09 17.96
C LEU A 154 3.85 -39.39 19.46
N ALA A 155 3.60 -38.40 20.31
CA ALA A 155 3.40 -38.59 21.75
C ALA A 155 2.29 -39.60 22.06
N LYS A 156 1.16 -39.53 21.33
CA LYS A 156 0.05 -40.49 21.47
C LYS A 156 0.45 -41.93 21.09
N THR A 157 1.33 -42.09 20.10
CA THR A 157 1.81 -43.41 19.61
C THR A 157 3.13 -43.88 20.24
N ALA A 158 3.88 -43.00 20.90
CA ALA A 158 5.18 -43.29 21.49
C ALA A 158 5.08 -44.23 22.69
N LYS A 159 3.91 -44.28 23.36
CA LYS A 159 3.60 -45.28 24.39
C LYS A 159 3.58 -46.72 23.88
N THR A 160 3.59 -46.97 22.55
CA THR A 160 3.38 -48.32 22.00
C THR A 160 4.37 -48.77 20.92
N LYS A 161 5.05 -47.89 20.16
CA LYS A 161 5.81 -48.35 18.96
C LYS A 161 7.17 -47.72 18.62
N ASN A 162 7.53 -46.50 19.06
CA ASN A 162 8.79 -45.86 18.59
C ASN A 162 9.24 -44.66 19.46
N PRO A 163 9.90 -44.89 20.61
CA PRO A 163 10.35 -43.83 21.53
C PRO A 163 11.51 -42.97 20.99
N GLU A 164 12.44 -43.52 20.19
CA GLU A 164 13.58 -42.75 19.66
C GLU A 164 13.19 -41.66 18.65
N LYS A 165 12.20 -41.95 17.80
CA LYS A 165 11.64 -40.99 16.84
C LYS A 165 10.95 -39.81 17.53
N PHE A 166 10.50 -39.99 18.76
CA PHE A 166 9.88 -38.94 19.56
C PHE A 166 10.94 -38.03 20.19
N LYS A 167 12.01 -38.59 20.79
CA LYS A 167 13.15 -37.81 21.33
C LYS A 167 13.77 -36.88 20.29
N LYS A 168 14.05 -37.38 19.08
CA LYS A 168 14.64 -36.59 17.98
C LYS A 168 13.74 -35.48 17.43
N LYS A 169 12.45 -35.44 17.79
CA LYS A 169 11.51 -34.37 17.43
C LYS A 169 11.16 -33.45 18.60
N GLN A 170 11.74 -33.68 19.78
CA GLN A 170 11.63 -32.74 20.89
C GLN A 170 12.81 -31.75 20.92
N GLU A 171 13.98 -32.18 20.43
CA GLU A 171 15.10 -31.31 20.02
C GLU A 171 14.73 -30.43 18.81
#